data_AF-A0A4U1L451-F1
#
_entry.id   AF-A0A4U1L451-F1
#
_cell.length_a   1.000
_cell.length_b   1.000
_cell.length_c   1.000
_cell.angle_alpha   90.00
_cell.angle_beta   90.00
_cell.angle_gamma   90.00
#
_symmetry.space_group_name_H-M   'P 1'
#
loop_
_entity.id
_entity.type
_entity.pdbx_description
1 polymer ?
#
loop_
_entity_poly.entity_id
_entity_poly.type
_entity_poly.pdbx_seq_one_letter_code
_entity_poly.pdbx_strand_id
1 'polypeptide(L)'
;MEARKAAMIGGVVAGIVTTAAMWAGRKSGVLGKTLDRDSVDWIDKNTGARAVIGDTGTSLVEFGNHLAASAAFGAAYAELRERAPAMSPIALGTLYGTGLYGVNIAGIAPLLGITEGEIEAGPRKASERWALHVLQAVVTAVVAERLTRERRD
;
A
#
# COMPACT_ATOMS: atom_id res chain seq x y z
N MET A 1 -7.61 -14.75 17.32
CA MET A 1 -8.47 -14.04 16.34
C MET A 1 -8.39 -14.82 15.04
N GLU A 2 -9.44 -14.87 14.23
CA GLU A 2 -9.36 -15.48 12.90
C GLU A 2 -8.23 -14.85 12.07
N ALA A 3 -7.40 -15.67 11.43
CA ALA A 3 -6.19 -15.21 10.72
C ALA A 3 -6.50 -14.13 9.68
N ARG A 4 -7.58 -14.32 8.91
CA ARG A 4 -8.06 -13.34 7.93
C ARG A 4 -8.48 -12.01 8.57
N LYS A 5 -9.15 -12.03 9.74
CA LYS A 5 -9.53 -10.81 10.47
C LYS A 5 -8.29 -10.09 11.02
N ALA A 6 -7.35 -10.83 11.60
CA ALA A 6 -6.09 -10.27 12.08
C ALA A 6 -5.28 -9.64 10.95
N ALA A 7 -5.25 -10.29 9.78
CA ALA A 7 -4.55 -9.77 8.61
C ALA A 7 -5.24 -8.55 7.98
N MET A 8 -6.58 -8.50 7.93
CA MET A 8 -7.31 -7.30 7.52
C MET A 8 -7.05 -6.12 8.46
N ILE A 9 -7.06 -6.33 9.79
CA ILE A 9 -6.72 -5.29 10.77
C ILE A 9 -5.25 -4.86 10.59
N GLY A 10 -4.33 -5.82 10.40
CA GLY A 10 -2.94 -5.53 10.06
C GLY A 10 -2.82 -4.66 8.81
N GLY A 11 -3.63 -4.94 7.78
CA GLY A 11 -3.74 -4.14 6.58
C GLY A 11 -4.22 -2.72 6.85
N VAL A 12 -5.28 -2.54 7.64
CA VAL A 12 -5.76 -1.20 8.04
C VAL A 12 -4.69 -0.42 8.78
N VAL A 13 -4.03 -1.03 9.76
CA VAL A 13 -2.92 -0.40 10.51
C VAL A 13 -1.80 -0.03 9.56
N ALA A 14 -1.43 -0.91 8.63
CA ALA A 14 -0.43 -0.63 7.62
C ALA A 14 -0.83 0.54 6.71
N GLY A 15 -2.10 0.64 6.29
CA GLY A 15 -2.61 1.75 5.50
C GLY A 15 -2.43 3.10 6.21
N ILE A 16 -2.71 3.14 7.53
CA ILE A 16 -2.46 4.33 8.36
C ILE A 16 -0.97 4.66 8.42
N VAL A 17 -0.12 3.67 8.73
CA VAL A 17 1.34 3.84 8.85
C VAL A 17 1.95 4.31 7.54
N THR A 18 1.58 3.70 6.41
CA THR A 18 2.07 4.07 5.08
C THR A 18 1.61 5.48 4.71
N THR A 19 0.36 5.85 5.00
CA THR A 19 -0.13 7.22 4.78
C THR A 19 0.69 8.25 5.57
N ALA A 20 0.96 7.97 6.85
CA ALA A 20 1.80 8.83 7.69
C ALA A 20 3.24 8.91 7.16
N ALA A 21 3.82 7.78 6.71
CA ALA A 21 5.15 7.73 6.13
C ALA A 21 5.24 8.55 4.82
N MET A 22 4.25 8.44 3.94
CA MET A 22 4.17 9.25 2.72
C MET A 22 4.06 10.74 3.04
N TRP A 23 3.20 11.11 3.98
CA TRP A 23 3.06 12.51 4.40
C TRP A 23 4.37 13.07 4.97
N ALA A 24 4.99 12.36 5.90
CA ALA A 24 6.24 12.78 6.54
C ALA A 24 7.39 12.85 5.53
N GLY A 25 7.54 11.83 4.69
CA GLY A 25 8.59 11.77 3.66
C GLY A 25 8.48 12.88 2.63
N ARG A 26 7.25 13.26 2.23
CA ARG A 26 7.03 14.43 1.37
C ARG A 26 7.38 15.73 2.08
N LYS A 27 6.93 15.89 3.32
CA LYS A 27 7.16 17.10 4.11
C LYS A 27 8.65 17.35 4.37
N SER A 28 9.44 16.29 4.50
CA SER A 28 10.90 16.38 4.68
C SER A 28 11.69 16.44 3.38
N GLY A 29 11.06 16.28 2.21
CA GLY A 29 11.73 16.22 0.91
C GLY A 29 12.44 14.89 0.61
N VAL A 30 12.31 13.89 1.50
CA VAL A 30 12.82 12.53 1.28
C VAL A 30 12.09 11.85 0.14
N LEU A 31 10.76 11.98 0.09
CA LEU A 31 9.91 11.46 -0.97
C LEU A 31 9.48 12.57 -1.92
N GLY A 32 9.46 12.25 -3.22
CA GLY A 32 8.88 13.11 -4.25
C GLY A 32 7.35 13.06 -4.26
N LYS A 33 6.76 13.41 -5.41
CA LYS A 33 5.34 13.15 -5.66
C LYS A 33 5.11 11.64 -5.62
N THR A 34 4.14 11.24 -4.82
CA THR A 34 3.82 9.85 -4.49
C THR A 34 2.68 9.36 -5.37
N LEU A 35 2.59 8.04 -5.50
CA LEU A 35 1.67 7.38 -6.42
C LEU A 35 0.18 7.64 -6.10
N ASP A 36 -0.15 7.82 -4.82
CA ASP A 36 -1.47 8.20 -4.33
C ASP A 36 -1.96 9.46 -5.08
N ARG A 37 -1.09 10.47 -5.19
CA ARG A 37 -1.38 11.71 -5.93
C ARG A 37 -1.39 11.54 -7.44
N ASP A 38 -0.51 10.70 -8.01
CA ASP A 38 -0.56 10.39 -9.44
C ASP A 38 -1.90 9.73 -9.81
N SER A 39 -2.41 8.85 -8.95
CA SER A 39 -3.70 8.19 -9.11
C SER A 39 -4.86 9.17 -8.97
N VAL A 40 -4.82 10.08 -7.98
CA VAL A 40 -5.83 11.13 -7.82
C VAL A 40 -5.86 12.07 -9.00
N ASP A 41 -4.71 12.54 -9.48
CA ASP A 41 -4.66 13.42 -10.64
C ASP A 41 -5.19 12.73 -11.90
N TRP A 42 -4.93 11.43 -12.07
CA TRP A 42 -5.54 10.63 -13.12
C TRP A 42 -7.07 10.53 -12.96
N ILE A 43 -7.59 10.25 -11.76
CA ILE A 43 -9.04 10.18 -11.51
C ILE A 43 -9.68 11.54 -11.81
N ASP A 44 -9.09 12.63 -11.32
CA ASP A 44 -9.60 13.97 -11.50
C ASP A 44 -9.62 14.36 -12.99
N LYS A 45 -8.54 14.06 -13.71
CA LYS A 45 -8.46 14.27 -15.17
C LYS A 45 -9.56 13.52 -15.94
N ASN A 46 -9.97 12.34 -15.48
CA ASN A 46 -10.95 11.51 -16.18
C ASN A 46 -12.40 11.71 -15.71
N THR A 47 -12.62 12.20 -14.48
CA THR A 47 -13.94 12.26 -13.85
C THR A 47 -14.37 13.66 -13.44
N GLY A 48 -13.44 14.62 -13.37
CA GLY A 48 -13.69 15.96 -12.85
C GLY A 48 -14.02 15.98 -11.35
N ALA A 49 -13.63 14.94 -10.60
CA ALA A 49 -14.02 14.75 -9.20
C ALA A 49 -13.72 15.98 -8.32
N ARG A 50 -12.58 16.66 -8.51
CA ARG A 50 -12.19 17.81 -7.69
C ARG A 50 -13.15 18.99 -7.84
N ALA A 51 -13.77 19.16 -9.01
CA ALA A 51 -14.78 20.19 -9.25
C ALA A 51 -16.09 19.92 -8.48
N VAL A 52 -16.35 18.68 -8.08
CA VAL A 52 -17.58 18.26 -7.41
C VAL A 52 -17.41 18.17 -5.89
N ILE A 53 -16.32 17.57 -5.42
CA ILE A 53 -16.11 17.28 -3.98
C ILE A 53 -14.97 18.09 -3.34
N GLY A 54 -14.28 18.93 -4.11
CA GLY A 54 -13.16 19.75 -3.65
C GLY A 54 -11.92 18.95 -3.24
N ASP A 55 -10.84 19.65 -2.89
CA ASP A 55 -9.57 19.02 -2.51
C ASP A 55 -9.69 18.15 -1.25
N THR A 56 -10.39 18.65 -0.22
CA THR A 56 -10.60 17.89 1.02
C THR A 56 -11.41 16.62 0.80
N GLY A 57 -12.47 16.69 0.00
CA GLY A 57 -13.27 15.50 -0.34
C GLY A 57 -12.45 14.49 -1.14
N THR A 58 -11.65 14.97 -2.10
CA THR A 58 -10.76 14.13 -2.91
C THR A 58 -9.74 13.39 -2.05
N SER A 59 -9.10 14.07 -1.09
CA SER A 59 -8.16 13.43 -0.15
C SER A 59 -8.84 12.42 0.79
N LEU A 60 -10.09 12.63 1.20
CA LEU A 60 -10.83 11.66 2.00
C LEU A 60 -11.16 10.40 1.19
N VAL A 61 -11.54 10.54 -0.07
CA VAL A 61 -11.79 9.40 -0.98
C VAL A 61 -10.50 8.63 -1.24
N GLU A 62 -9.40 9.33 -1.49
CA GLU A 62 -8.07 8.74 -1.65
C GLU A 62 -7.66 7.93 -0.42
N PHE A 63 -7.78 8.52 0.77
CA PHE A 63 -7.48 7.84 2.02
C PHE A 63 -8.39 6.61 2.23
N GLY A 64 -9.69 6.73 1.97
CA GLY A 64 -10.63 5.62 2.05
C GLY A 64 -10.28 4.49 1.09
N ASN A 65 -9.92 4.81 -0.16
CA ASN A 65 -9.45 3.83 -1.14
C ASN A 65 -8.16 3.14 -0.68
N HIS A 66 -7.19 3.90 -0.15
CA HIS A 66 -5.96 3.34 0.41
C HIS A 66 -6.24 2.37 1.56
N LEU A 67 -7.11 2.74 2.51
CA LEU A 67 -7.48 1.87 3.63
C LEU A 67 -8.19 0.60 3.16
N ALA A 68 -9.15 0.72 2.23
CA ALA A 68 -9.87 -0.43 1.67
C ALA A 68 -8.91 -1.37 0.92
N ALA A 69 -8.04 -0.82 0.09
CA ALA A 69 -7.00 -1.57 -0.60
C ALA A 69 -6.04 -2.26 0.39
N SER A 70 -5.58 -1.56 1.42
CA SER A 70 -4.70 -2.15 2.44
C SER A 70 -5.40 -3.28 3.22
N ALA A 71 -6.68 -3.12 3.57
CA ALA A 71 -7.46 -4.20 4.20
C ALA A 71 -7.59 -5.41 3.27
N ALA A 72 -7.88 -5.19 1.98
CA ALA A 72 -7.97 -6.27 0.98
C ALA A 72 -6.62 -6.98 0.78
N PHE A 73 -5.51 -6.23 0.70
CA PHE A 73 -4.18 -6.80 0.63
C PHE A 73 -3.81 -7.55 1.91
N GLY A 74 -4.30 -7.12 3.08
CA GLY A 74 -4.21 -7.86 4.33
C GLY A 74 -4.96 -9.19 4.26
N ALA A 75 -6.18 -9.22 3.73
CA ALA A 75 -6.89 -10.48 3.54
C ALA A 75 -6.12 -11.45 2.62
N ALA A 76 -5.55 -10.96 1.52
CA ALA A 76 -4.73 -11.77 0.62
C ALA A 76 -3.40 -12.24 1.27
N TYR A 77 -2.84 -11.45 2.19
CA TYR A 77 -1.68 -11.88 2.98
C TYR A 77 -2.00 -13.11 3.84
N ALA A 78 -3.21 -13.23 4.39
CA ALA A 78 -3.60 -14.40 5.19
C ALA A 78 -3.46 -15.71 4.40
N GLU A 79 -3.91 -15.71 3.14
CA GLU A 79 -3.79 -16.85 2.23
C GLU A 79 -2.32 -17.21 1.94
N LEU A 80 -1.46 -16.20 1.77
CA LEU A 80 -0.02 -16.40 1.58
C LEU A 80 0.64 -16.97 2.83
N ARG A 81 0.24 -16.51 4.01
CA ARG A 81 0.76 -16.98 5.30
C ARG A 81 0.46 -18.47 5.51
N GLU A 82 -0.73 -18.92 5.12
CA GLU A 82 -1.12 -20.34 5.19
C GLU A 82 -0.27 -21.22 4.27
N ARG A 83 0.10 -20.71 3.09
CA ARG A 83 0.94 -21.43 2.11
C ARG A 83 2.43 -21.41 2.45
N ALA A 84 2.89 -20.44 3.21
CA ALA A 84 4.28 -20.28 3.63
C ALA A 84 4.42 -20.19 5.16
N PRO A 85 3.99 -21.23 5.92
CA PRO A 85 3.91 -21.17 7.38
C PRO A 85 5.27 -21.05 8.07
N ALA A 86 6.35 -21.51 7.43
CA ALA A 86 7.70 -21.49 7.97
C ALA A 86 8.45 -20.16 7.75
N MET A 87 7.95 -19.27 6.89
CA MET A 87 8.63 -18.00 6.62
C MET A 87 8.40 -16.99 7.75
N SER A 88 9.42 -16.19 8.05
CA SER A 88 9.25 -15.08 8.99
C SER A 88 8.25 -14.05 8.43
N PRO A 89 7.46 -13.37 9.28
CA PRO A 89 6.51 -12.35 8.82
C PRO A 89 7.16 -11.25 8.00
N ILE A 90 8.39 -10.85 8.37
CA ILE A 90 9.16 -9.84 7.63
C ILE A 90 9.53 -10.36 6.24
N ALA A 91 10.08 -11.57 6.13
CA ALA A 91 10.47 -12.11 4.82
C ALA A 91 9.26 -12.29 3.89
N LEU A 92 8.16 -12.86 4.41
CA LEU A 92 6.93 -13.03 3.63
C LEU A 92 6.31 -11.68 3.25
N GLY A 93 6.30 -10.72 4.17
CA GLY A 93 5.83 -9.35 3.92
C GLY A 93 6.67 -8.64 2.85
N THR A 94 7.99 -8.75 2.90
CA THR A 94 8.88 -8.15 1.89
C THR A 94 8.65 -8.73 0.50
N LEU A 95 8.55 -10.06 0.38
CA LEU A 95 8.27 -10.71 -0.90
C LEU A 95 6.89 -10.33 -1.43
N TYR A 96 5.89 -10.33 -0.56
CA TYR A 96 4.52 -9.94 -0.93
C TYR A 96 4.45 -8.48 -1.38
N GLY A 97 5.05 -7.55 -0.62
CA GLY A 97 5.11 -6.13 -0.99
C GLY A 97 5.87 -5.89 -2.29
N THR A 98 6.96 -6.62 -2.51
CA THR A 98 7.71 -6.57 -3.78
C THR A 98 6.87 -7.07 -4.95
N GLY A 99 6.12 -8.16 -4.76
CA GLY A 99 5.18 -8.67 -5.75
C GLY A 99 4.05 -7.68 -6.05
N LEU A 100 3.46 -7.07 -5.02
CA LEU A 100 2.44 -6.02 -5.17
C LEU A 100 2.98 -4.83 -5.96
N TYR A 101 4.19 -4.36 -5.63
CA TYR A 101 4.85 -3.31 -6.40
C TYR A 101 5.04 -3.71 -7.87
N GLY A 102 5.60 -4.90 -8.11
CA GLY A 102 5.88 -5.38 -9.46
C GLY A 102 4.63 -5.48 -10.33
N VAL A 103 3.55 -6.07 -9.78
CA VAL A 103 2.30 -6.25 -10.52
C VAL A 103 1.54 -4.94 -10.68
N ASN A 104 1.26 -4.24 -9.57
CA ASN A 104 0.35 -3.10 -9.61
C ASN A 104 1.03 -1.85 -10.16
N ILE A 105 2.29 -1.61 -9.79
CA ILE A 105 2.96 -0.33 -10.04
C ILE A 105 3.89 -0.39 -11.23
N ALA A 106 4.77 -1.39 -11.29
CA ALA A 106 5.65 -1.54 -12.43
C ALA A 106 4.93 -2.13 -13.65
N GLY A 107 3.85 -2.89 -13.44
CA GLY A 107 3.08 -3.57 -14.48
C GLY A 107 1.81 -2.82 -14.89
N ILE A 108 0.80 -2.77 -14.03
CA ILE A 108 -0.56 -2.31 -14.38
C ILE A 108 -0.66 -0.79 -14.51
N ALA A 109 -0.13 -0.02 -13.54
CA ALA A 109 -0.30 1.43 -13.52
C ALA A 109 0.20 2.17 -14.79
N PRO A 110 1.32 1.79 -15.43
CA PRO A 110 1.78 2.41 -16.67
C PRO A 110 0.86 2.08 -17.84
N LEU A 111 0.34 0.84 -17.90
CA LEU A 111 -0.60 0.40 -18.95
C LEU A 111 -1.93 1.17 -18.90
N LEU A 112 -2.33 1.63 -17.72
CA LEU A 112 -3.51 2.47 -17.52
C LEU A 112 -3.24 3.97 -17.69
N GLY A 113 -1.98 4.34 -17.97
CA GLY A 113 -1.54 5.74 -18.06
C GLY A 113 -1.60 6.49 -16.74
N ILE A 114 -1.58 5.78 -15.61
CA ILE A 114 -1.53 6.36 -14.25
C ILE A 114 -0.11 6.82 -13.94
N THR A 115 0.89 6.06 -14.38
CA THR A 115 2.31 6.38 -14.21
C THR A 115 3.04 6.35 -15.54
N GLU A 116 4.21 6.97 -15.56
CA GLU A 116 5.16 6.99 -16.68
C GLU A 116 5.92 5.66 -16.87
N GLY A 117 5.75 4.69 -15.95
CA GLY A 117 6.56 3.47 -15.92
C GLY A 117 7.89 3.64 -15.19
N GLU A 118 8.42 2.54 -14.63
CA GLU A 118 9.56 2.60 -13.71
C GLU A 118 10.91 2.92 -14.39
N ILE A 119 11.02 2.62 -15.69
CA ILE A 119 12.22 2.97 -16.47
C ILE A 119 12.30 4.49 -16.65
N GLU A 120 11.19 5.13 -17.03
CA GLU A 120 11.14 6.58 -17.24
C GLU A 120 11.14 7.36 -15.91
N ALA A 121 10.49 6.82 -14.88
CA ALA A 121 10.49 7.38 -13.53
C ALA A 121 11.90 7.43 -12.89
N GLY A 122 12.81 6.56 -13.35
CA GLY A 122 14.18 6.46 -12.85
C GLY A 122 14.29 5.78 -11.48
N PRO A 123 15.52 5.44 -11.06
CA PRO A 123 15.75 4.55 -9.92
C PRO A 123 15.28 5.13 -8.58
N ARG A 124 15.28 6.46 -8.43
CA ARG A 124 14.81 7.12 -7.21
C ARG A 124 13.31 6.90 -7.00
N LYS A 125 12.48 7.30 -7.96
CA LYS A 125 11.01 7.19 -7.85
C LYS A 125 10.57 5.72 -7.76
N ALA A 126 11.26 4.83 -8.50
CA ALA A 126 11.07 3.39 -8.40
C ALA A 126 11.33 2.85 -6.99
N SER A 127 12.46 3.25 -6.38
CA SER A 127 12.82 2.84 -5.04
C SER A 127 11.84 3.37 -3.99
N GLU A 128 11.39 4.62 -4.13
CA GLU A 128 10.38 5.22 -3.26
C GLU A 128 9.05 4.44 -3.31
N ARG A 129 8.55 4.14 -4.52
CA ARG A 129 7.32 3.36 -4.74
C ARG A 129 7.46 1.94 -4.17
N TRP A 130 8.57 1.25 -4.46
CA TRP A 130 8.84 -0.09 -3.96
C TRP A 130 8.92 -0.12 -2.43
N ALA A 131 9.65 0.81 -1.82
CA ALA A 131 9.84 0.86 -0.37
C ALA A 131 8.51 1.03 0.39
N LEU A 132 7.59 1.86 -0.13
CA LEU A 132 6.27 2.04 0.47
C LEU A 132 5.42 0.75 0.43
N HIS A 133 5.51 -0.02 -0.66
CA HIS A 133 4.80 -1.30 -0.78
C HIS A 133 5.37 -2.36 0.15
N VAL A 134 6.70 -2.44 0.26
CA VAL A 134 7.39 -3.32 1.21
C VAL A 134 7.04 -2.93 2.64
N LEU A 135 7.09 -1.64 2.98
CA LEU A 135 6.70 -1.15 4.31
C LEU A 135 5.27 -1.57 4.66
N GLN A 136 4.32 -1.31 3.77
CA GLN A 136 2.92 -1.66 4.00
C GLN A 136 2.74 -3.17 4.25
N ALA A 137 3.36 -4.02 3.40
CA ALA A 137 3.21 -5.46 3.49
C ALA A 137 3.90 -6.04 4.73
N VAL A 138 5.07 -5.53 5.11
CA VAL A 138 5.78 -5.92 6.33
C VAL A 138 5.00 -5.51 7.58
N VAL A 139 4.48 -4.28 7.64
CA VAL A 139 3.66 -3.82 8.78
C VAL A 139 2.41 -4.68 8.90
N THR A 140 1.74 -4.96 7.78
CA THR A 140 0.59 -5.86 7.73
C THR A 140 0.93 -7.23 8.33
N ALA A 141 2.03 -7.84 7.86
CA ALA A 141 2.49 -9.16 8.29
C ALA A 141 2.80 -9.20 9.79
N VAL A 142 3.55 -8.22 10.29
CA VAL A 142 3.98 -8.16 11.70
C VAL A 142 2.78 -7.95 12.63
N VAL A 143 1.87 -7.04 12.29
CA VAL A 143 0.67 -6.78 13.10
C VAL A 143 -0.26 -7.99 13.09
N ALA A 144 -0.48 -8.59 11.92
CA ALA A 144 -1.30 -9.79 11.80
C ALA A 144 -0.77 -10.93 12.69
N GLU A 145 0.55 -11.19 12.62
CA GLU A 145 1.19 -12.23 13.42
C GLU A 145 1.04 -11.94 14.92
N ARG A 146 1.27 -10.70 15.38
CA ARG A 146 1.08 -10.33 16.80
C ARG A 146 -0.35 -10.56 17.27
N LEU A 147 -1.34 -10.10 16.51
CA LEU A 147 -2.76 -10.27 16.85
C LEU A 147 -3.23 -11.74 16.86
N THR A 148 -2.51 -12.62 16.15
CA THR A 148 -2.77 -14.07 16.23
C THR A 148 -2.04 -14.76 17.38
N ARG A 149 -0.87 -14.27 17.79
CA ARG A 149 -0.05 -14.83 18.89
C ARG A 149 -0.58 -14.47 20.28
N GLU A 150 -1.00 -13.23 20.51
CA GLU A 150 -1.53 -12.72 21.80
C GLU A 150 -2.79 -13.45 22.33
N ARG A 151 -3.30 -14.45 21.61
CA ARG A 151 -4.41 -15.31 22.05
C ARG A 151 -4.04 -16.77 22.30
N ARG A 152 -2.81 -17.18 21.96
CA ARG A 152 -2.32 -18.54 22.21
C ARG A 152 -1.60 -18.66 23.55
N ASP A 153 -1.29 -17.53 24.17
CA ASP A 153 -0.79 -17.37 25.54
C ASP A 153 -1.93 -16.87 26.45
#